data_AF-A0A147JU79-F1
#
_entry.id   AF-A0A147JU79-F1
#
_cell.length_a   1.000
_cell.length_b   1.000
_cell.length_c   1.000
_cell.angle_alpha   90.00
_cell.angle_beta   90.00
_cell.angle_gamma   90.00
#
_symmetry.space_group_name_H-M   'P 1'
#
loop_
_entity.id
_entity.type
_entity.pdbx_description
1 polymer ?
#
loop_
_entity_poly.entity_id
_entity_poly.type
_entity_poly.pdbx_seq_one_letter_code
_entity_poly.pdbx_strand_id
1 'polypeptide(L)'
;MKFVADGMLGKLARWLRLAGHDVTYIGDLRVPANEQDDVLLERAKLQRRVLLTCDLGLHRRAKRAGIRSAYVESNDVVRQLVEVSKRCGQKIEIRPENSRCPMCNGSLKLASKDDVKNLVPATVLKAQREFWRCGKCGKTYWHGTHWKTILEMASRYNQIVG
;
A
#
# COMPACT_ATOMS: atom_id res chain seq x y z
N MET A 1 -5.99 7.20 -4.59
CA MET A 1 -6.08 7.95 -3.31
C MET A 1 -4.72 8.02 -2.62
N LYS A 2 -4.57 8.90 -1.62
CA LYS A 2 -3.37 8.98 -0.76
C LYS A 2 -3.73 8.67 0.69
N PHE A 3 -2.94 7.83 1.33
CA PHE A 3 -3.16 7.35 2.68
C PHE A 3 -1.94 7.57 3.56
N VAL A 4 -2.19 7.64 4.86
CA VAL A 4 -1.20 7.40 5.90
C VAL A 4 -1.74 6.31 6.84
N ALA A 5 -0.93 5.32 7.19
CA ALA A 5 -1.36 4.14 7.93
C ALA A 5 -0.52 3.93 9.20
N ASP A 6 -1.20 3.60 10.30
CA ASP A 6 -0.58 3.24 11.59
C ASP A 6 0.17 1.89 11.53
N GLY A 7 0.79 1.51 12.64
CA GLY A 7 1.65 0.33 12.75
C GLY A 7 0.91 -0.99 12.62
N MET A 8 -0.40 -1.02 12.84
CA MET A 8 -1.22 -2.23 12.79
C MET A 8 -1.63 -2.59 11.36
N LEU A 9 -1.51 -1.64 10.44
CA LEU A 9 -2.02 -1.75 9.08
C LEU A 9 -0.92 -2.01 8.03
N GLY A 10 0.22 -2.58 8.42
CA GLY A 10 1.34 -2.85 7.51
C GLY A 10 0.97 -3.72 6.31
N LYS A 11 0.16 -4.77 6.50
CA LYS A 11 -0.33 -5.63 5.40
C LYS A 11 -1.26 -4.85 4.47
N LEU A 12 -2.20 -4.09 5.02
CA LEU A 12 -3.11 -3.24 4.26
C LEU A 12 -2.35 -2.19 3.45
N ALA A 13 -1.35 -1.54 4.06
CA ALA A 13 -0.52 -0.53 3.39
C ALA A 13 0.18 -1.11 2.15
N ARG A 14 0.71 -2.33 2.25
CA ARG A 14 1.32 -3.04 1.11
C ARG A 14 0.31 -3.30 0.00
N TRP A 15 -0.89 -3.74 0.33
CA TRP A 15 -1.93 -4.03 -0.66
C TRP A 15 -2.48 -2.77 -1.33
N LEU A 16 -2.68 -1.70 -0.58
CA LEU A 16 -3.07 -0.40 -1.14
C LEU A 16 -1.98 0.15 -2.08
N ARG A 17 -0.69 -0.05 -1.78
CA ARG A 17 0.42 0.30 -2.70
C ARG A 17 0.39 -0.51 -3.98
N LEU A 18 0.11 -1.82 -3.90
CA LEU A 18 -0.07 -2.68 -5.07
C LEU A 18 -1.31 -2.30 -5.89
N ALA A 19 -2.35 -1.78 -5.25
CA ALA A 19 -3.50 -1.15 -5.92
C ALA A 19 -3.18 0.26 -6.48
N GLY A 20 -1.91 0.67 -6.48
CA GLY A 20 -1.45 1.94 -7.04
C GLY A 20 -1.66 3.17 -6.16
N HIS A 21 -2.13 3.00 -4.92
CA HIS A 21 -2.32 4.12 -4.00
C HIS A 21 -1.03 4.55 -3.30
N ASP A 22 -0.87 5.86 -3.12
CA ASP A 22 0.25 6.42 -2.37
C ASP A 22 0.00 6.27 -0.87
N VAL A 23 0.70 5.34 -0.22
CA VAL A 23 0.54 5.05 1.21
C VAL A 23 1.83 5.30 1.97
N THR A 24 1.80 6.27 2.87
CA THR A 24 2.85 6.39 3.90
C THR A 24 2.48 5.45 5.05
N TYR A 25 3.39 4.57 5.45
CA TYR A 25 3.18 3.63 6.56
C TYR A 25 4.13 4.01 7.68
N ILE A 26 3.64 4.11 8.91
CA ILE A 26 4.46 4.55 10.05
C ILE A 26 5.66 3.64 10.30
N GLY A 27 5.54 2.33 10.05
CA GLY A 27 6.66 1.40 10.19
C GLY A 27 7.77 1.60 9.16
N ASP A 28 7.56 2.39 8.11
CA ASP A 28 8.63 2.81 7.19
C ASP A 28 9.34 4.09 7.69
N LEU A 29 8.75 4.79 8.66
CA LEU A 29 9.27 6.03 9.23
C LEU A 29 10.01 5.66 10.53
N ARG A 30 11.30 6.02 10.63
CA ARG A 30 12.11 5.79 11.83
C ARG A 30 11.73 6.81 12.91
N VAL A 31 10.53 6.66 13.48
CA VAL A 31 9.93 7.57 14.46
C VAL A 31 9.74 6.84 15.80
N PRO A 32 10.14 7.44 16.93
CA PRO A 32 9.90 6.89 18.26
C PRO A 32 8.42 6.59 18.51
N ALA A 33 8.11 5.49 19.19
CA ALA A 33 6.72 5.02 19.36
C ALA A 33 5.77 6.07 19.95
N ASN A 34 6.26 6.86 20.91
CA ASN A 34 5.51 7.93 21.58
C ASN A 34 5.19 9.14 20.69
N GLU A 35 5.84 9.27 19.52
CA GLU A 35 5.65 10.39 18.58
C GLU A 35 4.86 9.97 17.32
N GLN A 36 4.60 8.67 17.15
CA GLN A 36 4.04 8.14 15.91
C GLN A 36 2.66 8.70 15.57
N ASP A 37 1.77 8.80 16.56
CA ASP A 37 0.43 9.36 16.36
C ASP A 37 0.45 10.80 15.87
N ASP A 38 1.33 11.63 16.45
CA ASP A 38 1.43 13.04 16.10
C ASP A 38 1.96 13.18 14.67
N VAL A 39 2.98 12.41 14.30
CA VAL A 39 3.51 12.35 12.93
C VAL A 39 2.44 11.87 11.94
N LEU A 40 1.61 10.89 12.30
CA LEU A 40 0.52 10.39 11.48
C LEU A 40 -0.52 11.50 11.22
N LEU A 41 -0.96 12.19 12.26
CA LEU A 41 -1.93 13.29 12.18
C LEU A 41 -1.38 14.47 11.36
N GLU A 42 -0.14 14.86 11.63
CA GLU A 42 0.53 15.96 10.93
C GLU A 42 0.63 15.65 9.42
N ARG A 43 1.12 14.47 9.04
CA ARG A 43 1.22 14.06 7.64
C ARG A 43 -0.14 13.95 6.97
N ALA A 44 -1.15 13.44 7.67
CA ALA A 44 -2.51 13.36 7.16
C ALA A 44 -3.03 14.76 6.81
N LYS A 45 -2.85 15.72 7.71
CA LYS A 45 -3.29 17.11 7.56
C LYS A 45 -2.53 17.84 6.46
N LEU A 46 -1.20 17.93 6.56
CA LEU A 46 -0.36 18.70 5.64
C LEU A 46 -0.43 18.17 4.20
N GLN A 47 -0.48 16.84 4.04
CA GLN A 47 -0.45 16.20 2.72
C GLN A 47 -1.84 15.79 2.21
N ARG A 48 -2.91 16.19 2.93
CA ARG A 48 -4.33 15.87 2.63
C ARG A 48 -4.59 14.38 2.40
N ARG A 49 -3.93 13.52 3.19
CA ARG A 49 -4.07 12.06 3.15
C ARG A 49 -5.20 11.60 4.05
N VAL A 50 -5.79 10.45 3.72
CA VAL A 50 -6.72 9.77 4.63
C VAL A 50 -5.90 8.96 5.64
N LEU A 51 -6.13 9.20 6.94
CA LEU A 51 -5.54 8.39 8.01
C LEU A 51 -6.27 7.05 8.11
N LEU A 52 -5.54 5.96 8.01
CA LEU A 52 -6.03 4.60 8.27
C LEU A 52 -5.50 4.15 9.62
N THR A 53 -6.39 3.68 10.49
CA THR A 53 -5.99 3.21 11.82
C THR A 53 -6.94 2.17 12.40
N CYS A 54 -6.39 1.23 13.18
CA CYS A 54 -7.16 0.34 14.06
C CYS A 54 -7.31 0.90 15.48
N ASP A 55 -6.75 2.07 15.78
CA ASP A 55 -6.85 2.75 17.07
C ASP A 55 -8.01 3.74 17.05
N LEU A 56 -9.02 3.48 17.89
CA LEU A 56 -10.21 4.32 18.00
C LEU A 56 -9.90 5.70 18.60
N GLY A 57 -8.92 5.79 19.51
CA GLY A 57 -8.44 7.03 20.09
C GLY A 57 -7.79 7.93 19.03
N LEU A 58 -6.87 7.38 18.23
CA LEU A 58 -6.23 8.08 17.12
C LEU A 58 -7.25 8.52 16.07
N HIS A 59 -8.21 7.65 15.72
CA HIS A 59 -9.32 8.01 14.81
C HIS A 59 -10.16 9.19 15.33
N ARG A 60 -10.51 9.19 16.63
CA ARG A 60 -11.24 10.29 17.27
C ARG A 60 -10.42 11.59 17.29
N ARG A 61 -9.10 11.51 17.53
CA ARG A 61 -8.19 12.65 17.45
C ARG A 61 -8.18 13.25 16.04
N ALA A 62 -8.07 12.41 15.02
CA ALA A 62 -8.12 12.85 13.63
C ALA A 62 -9.42 13.57 13.28
N LYS A 63 -10.57 13.01 13.67
CA LYS A 63 -11.89 13.64 13.46
C LYS A 63 -11.98 15.03 14.12
N ARG A 64 -11.55 15.15 15.38
CA ARG A 64 -11.53 16.45 16.09
C ARG A 64 -10.62 17.48 15.41
N ALA A 65 -9.54 17.03 14.80
CA ALA A 65 -8.60 17.87 14.06
C ALA A 65 -9.04 18.19 12.61
N GLY A 66 -10.24 17.76 12.18
CA GLY A 66 -10.74 17.93 10.82
C GLY A 66 -9.99 17.11 9.76
N ILE A 67 -9.29 16.06 10.19
CA ILE A 67 -8.53 15.17 9.30
C ILE A 67 -9.45 14.05 8.82
N ARG A 68 -9.44 13.77 7.51
CA ARG A 68 -10.15 12.59 6.97
C ARG A 68 -9.49 11.31 7.50
N SER A 69 -10.29 10.45 8.10
CA SER A 69 -9.81 9.18 8.65
C SER A 69 -10.80 8.03 8.43
N ALA A 70 -10.27 6.82 8.29
CA ALA A 70 -11.01 5.58 8.22
C ALA A 70 -10.51 4.64 9.33
N TYR A 71 -11.40 4.35 10.27
CA TYR A 71 -11.19 3.32 11.28
C TYR A 71 -11.34 1.94 10.63
N VAL A 72 -10.39 1.06 10.84
CA VAL A 72 -10.36 -0.28 10.24
C VAL A 72 -10.55 -1.29 11.37
N GLU A 73 -11.58 -2.10 11.28
CA GLU A 73 -12.02 -3.02 12.35
C GLU A 73 -11.58 -4.46 12.07
N SER A 74 -11.62 -4.88 10.80
CA SER A 74 -11.26 -6.25 10.45
C SER A 74 -9.75 -6.52 10.58
N ASN A 75 -9.41 -7.77 10.88
CA ASN A 75 -8.06 -8.34 10.80
C ASN A 75 -7.79 -9.08 9.46
N ASP A 76 -8.81 -9.30 8.63
CA ASP A 76 -8.65 -9.86 7.29
C ASP A 76 -8.43 -8.75 6.26
N VAL A 77 -7.34 -8.84 5.51
CA VAL A 77 -6.94 -7.74 4.61
C VAL A 77 -7.95 -7.47 3.48
N VAL A 78 -8.70 -8.47 3.02
CA VAL A 78 -9.74 -8.24 2.00
C VAL A 78 -10.84 -7.39 2.60
N ARG A 79 -11.31 -7.76 3.80
CA ARG A 79 -12.32 -6.99 4.54
C ARG A 79 -11.82 -5.60 4.90
N GLN A 80 -10.54 -5.44 5.26
CA GLN A 80 -9.94 -4.13 5.48
C GLN A 80 -9.98 -3.25 4.21
N LEU A 81 -9.66 -3.81 3.03
CA LEU A 81 -9.78 -3.09 1.75
C LEU A 81 -11.23 -2.68 1.46
N VAL A 82 -12.19 -3.55 1.76
CA VAL A 82 -13.63 -3.26 1.63
C VAL A 82 -14.04 -2.11 2.56
N GLU A 83 -13.63 -2.15 3.82
CA GLU A 83 -13.89 -1.08 4.80
C GLU A 83 -13.31 0.25 4.36
N VAL A 84 -12.05 0.27 3.88
CA VAL A 84 -11.42 1.48 3.33
C VAL A 84 -12.22 2.00 2.14
N SER A 85 -12.65 1.11 1.23
CA SER A 85 -13.43 1.50 0.04
C SER A 85 -14.73 2.18 0.44
N LYS A 86 -15.49 1.56 1.34
CA LYS A 86 -16.77 2.06 1.84
C LYS A 86 -16.61 3.40 2.56
N ARG A 87 -15.66 3.49 3.49
CA ARG A 87 -15.42 4.71 4.29
C ARG A 87 -14.86 5.88 3.47
N CYS A 88 -14.13 5.59 2.39
CA CYS A 88 -13.64 6.61 1.48
C CYS A 88 -14.62 6.95 0.36
N GLY A 89 -15.71 6.19 0.21
CA GLY A 89 -16.67 6.35 -0.89
C GLY A 89 -16.10 6.04 -2.28
N GLN A 90 -15.00 5.29 -2.36
CA GLN A 90 -14.32 4.99 -3.61
C GLN A 90 -13.81 3.55 -3.63
N LYS A 91 -14.15 2.82 -4.70
CA LYS A 91 -13.65 1.46 -4.93
C LYS A 91 -12.12 1.45 -5.07
N ILE A 92 -11.48 0.46 -4.45
CA ILE A 92 -10.05 0.21 -4.60
C ILE A 92 -9.87 -0.67 -5.84
N GLU A 93 -9.36 -0.09 -6.92
CA GLU A 93 -9.03 -0.84 -8.13
C GLU A 93 -7.67 -1.51 -8.00
N ILE A 94 -7.67 -2.84 -7.93
CA ILE A 94 -6.43 -3.63 -7.87
C ILE A 94 -6.02 -3.99 -9.29
N ARG A 95 -5.22 -3.11 -9.89
CA ARG A 95 -4.60 -3.31 -11.22
C ARG A 95 -3.09 -3.38 -11.05
N PRO A 96 -2.46 -4.54 -11.24
CA PRO A 96 -1.04 -4.70 -10.98
C PRO A 96 -0.14 -3.72 -11.76
N GLU A 97 -0.57 -3.30 -12.96
CA GLU A 97 0.17 -2.39 -13.86
C GLU A 97 0.37 -1.00 -13.26
N ASN A 98 -0.51 -0.59 -12.33
CA ASN A 98 -0.47 0.69 -11.65
C ASN A 98 0.25 0.62 -10.30
N SER A 99 0.86 -0.50 -9.97
CA SER A 99 1.47 -0.75 -8.66
C SER A 99 2.53 0.29 -8.29
N ARG A 100 2.51 0.70 -7.03
CA ARG A 100 3.66 1.29 -6.34
C ARG A 100 4.45 0.18 -5.68
N CYS A 101 5.71 0.46 -5.34
CA CYS A 101 6.54 -0.49 -4.61
C CYS A 101 5.89 -0.85 -3.27
N PRO A 102 5.52 -2.11 -3.02
CA PRO A 102 4.89 -2.51 -1.77
C PRO A 102 5.80 -2.26 -0.56
N MET A 103 7.12 -2.30 -0.76
CA MET A 103 8.09 -2.16 0.32
C MET A 103 8.30 -0.71 0.79
N CYS A 104 8.23 0.28 -0.12
CA CYS A 104 8.63 1.65 0.23
C CYS A 104 7.76 2.75 -0.37
N ASN A 105 6.67 2.39 -1.05
CA ASN A 105 5.74 3.29 -1.75
C ASN A 105 6.34 4.07 -2.94
N GLY A 106 7.58 3.77 -3.33
CA GLY A 106 8.24 4.40 -4.48
C GLY A 106 7.59 3.99 -5.81
N SER A 107 7.69 4.86 -6.81
CA SER A 107 7.21 4.56 -8.16
C SER A 107 8.02 3.43 -8.78
N LEU A 108 7.32 2.52 -9.46
CA LEU A 108 7.91 1.44 -10.25
C LEU A 108 8.12 1.94 -11.68
N LYS A 109 9.28 1.64 -12.26
CA LYS A 109 9.61 1.94 -13.66
C LYS A 109 9.92 0.63 -14.38
N LEU A 110 9.53 0.55 -15.65
CA LEU A 110 9.95 -0.56 -16.51
C LEU A 110 11.49 -0.61 -16.56
N ALA A 111 12.01 -1.83 -16.55
CA ALA A 111 13.44 -2.12 -16.60
C ALA A 111 13.70 -3.16 -17.69
N SER A 112 14.78 -2.97 -18.45
CA SER A 112 15.23 -3.94 -19.45
C SER A 112 15.82 -5.18 -18.78
N LYS A 113 16.00 -6.26 -19.55
CA LYS A 113 16.73 -7.45 -19.06
C LYS A 113 18.16 -7.10 -18.66
N ASP A 114 18.81 -6.18 -19.38
CA ASP A 114 20.17 -5.76 -19.06
C ASP A 114 20.26 -5.01 -17.74
N ASP A 115 19.25 -4.20 -17.40
CA ASP A 115 19.18 -3.47 -16.13
C ASP A 115 19.09 -4.40 -14.90
N VAL A 116 18.55 -5.61 -15.10
CA VAL A 116 18.21 -6.53 -14.01
C VAL A 116 19.00 -7.83 -14.02
N LYS A 117 19.86 -8.07 -15.02
CA LYS A 117 20.54 -9.36 -15.22
C LYS A 117 21.32 -9.88 -14.01
N ASN A 118 21.86 -8.97 -13.19
CA ASN A 118 22.62 -9.28 -11.97
C ASN A 118 21.79 -9.06 -10.69
N LEU A 119 20.52 -8.68 -10.81
CA LEU A 119 19.63 -8.35 -9.69
C LEU A 119 18.55 -9.41 -9.45
N VAL A 120 18.37 -10.34 -10.40
CA VAL A 120 17.37 -11.41 -10.34
C VAL A 120 18.03 -12.75 -10.65
N PRO A 121 17.47 -13.88 -10.17
CA PRO A 121 17.98 -15.20 -10.53
C PRO A 121 17.99 -15.42 -12.05
N ALA A 122 19.00 -16.11 -12.56
CA ALA A 122 19.13 -16.38 -14.00
C ALA A 122 17.91 -17.10 -14.60
N THR A 123 17.25 -17.96 -13.80
CA THR A 123 16.00 -18.64 -14.19
C THR A 123 14.86 -17.66 -14.45
N VAL A 124 14.73 -16.63 -13.60
CA VAL A 124 13.74 -15.55 -13.75
C VAL A 124 14.08 -14.71 -14.98
N LEU A 125 15.35 -14.35 -15.17
CA LEU A 125 15.80 -13.55 -16.32
C LEU A 125 15.46 -14.24 -17.66
N LYS A 126 15.59 -15.57 -17.72
CA LYS A 126 15.22 -16.37 -18.88
C LYS A 126 13.71 -16.44 -19.08
N ALA A 127 12.95 -16.72 -18.01
CA ALA A 127 11.52 -16.98 -18.10
C ALA A 127 10.64 -15.74 -18.30
N GLN A 128 11.08 -14.58 -17.81
CA GLN A 128 10.26 -13.37 -17.76
C GLN A 128 10.63 -12.39 -18.88
N ARG A 129 9.63 -11.65 -19.36
CA ARG A 129 9.80 -10.64 -20.41
C ARG A 129 9.87 -9.22 -19.87
N GLU A 130 9.08 -8.94 -18.84
CA GLU A 130 8.93 -7.60 -18.29
C GLU A 130 9.40 -7.56 -16.85
N PHE A 131 10.11 -6.47 -16.53
CA PHE A 131 10.62 -6.20 -15.20
C PHE A 131 10.28 -4.77 -14.81
N TRP A 132 10.09 -4.58 -13.51
CA TRP A 132 9.91 -3.26 -12.92
C TRP A 132 10.91 -3.07 -11.79
N ARG A 133 11.53 -1.89 -11.73
CA ARG A 133 12.45 -1.53 -10.66
C ARG A 133 11.93 -0.31 -9.91
N CYS A 134 11.99 -0.37 -8.58
CA CYS A 134 11.66 0.77 -7.75
C CYS A 134 12.80 1.80 -7.79
N GLY A 135 12.48 3.03 -8.17
CA GLY A 135 13.47 4.13 -8.18
C GLY A 135 13.93 4.59 -6.79
N LYS A 136 13.29 4.14 -5.71
CA LYS A 136 13.62 4.52 -4.32
C LYS A 136 14.44 3.46 -3.60
N CYS A 137 13.96 2.22 -3.52
CA CYS A 137 14.65 1.15 -2.80
C CYS A 137 15.36 0.13 -3.71
N GLY A 138 15.30 0.30 -5.03
CA GLY A 138 15.99 -0.56 -5.99
C GLY A 138 15.41 -1.98 -6.16
N LYS A 139 14.38 -2.37 -5.39
CA LYS A 139 13.68 -3.66 -5.52
C LYS A 139 13.20 -3.87 -6.96
N THR A 140 13.43 -5.08 -7.47
CA THR A 140 12.99 -5.54 -8.80
C THR A 140 11.78 -6.47 -8.68
N TYR A 141 10.84 -6.35 -9.60
CA TYR A 141 9.58 -7.09 -9.69
C TYR A 141 9.38 -7.63 -11.12
N TRP A 142 8.59 -8.69 -11.26
CA TRP A 142 8.27 -9.35 -12.53
C TRP A 142 6.95 -10.13 -12.39
N HIS A 143 6.43 -10.66 -13.50
CA HIS A 143 5.23 -11.52 -13.54
C HIS A 143 5.48 -12.93 -12.97
N GLY A 144 5.70 -13.01 -11.66
CA GLY A 144 5.90 -14.26 -10.92
C GLY A 144 4.71 -14.64 -10.04
N THR A 145 4.95 -15.47 -9.03
CA THR A 145 3.95 -15.89 -8.02
C THR A 145 3.23 -14.70 -7.38
N HIS A 146 3.93 -13.59 -7.17
CA HIS A 146 3.34 -12.38 -6.61
C HIS A 146 2.19 -11.82 -7.46
N TRP A 147 2.28 -11.95 -8.79
CA TRP A 147 1.23 -11.51 -9.71
C TRP A 147 -0.05 -12.32 -9.53
N LYS A 148 0.07 -13.65 -9.43
CA LYS A 148 -1.06 -14.55 -9.17
C LYS A 148 -1.77 -14.19 -7.86
N THR A 149 -1.01 -13.94 -6.80
CA THR A 149 -1.56 -13.51 -5.51
C THR A 149 -2.32 -12.18 -5.62
N ILE A 150 -1.84 -11.23 -6.45
CA ILE A 150 -2.56 -9.96 -6.66
C ILE A 150 -3.88 -10.19 -7.37
N LEU A 151 -3.91 -11.03 -8.40
CA LEU A 151 -5.13 -11.37 -9.13
C LEU A 151 -6.15 -12.10 -8.24
N GLU A 152 -5.70 -13.05 -7.40
CA GLU A 152 -6.54 -13.73 -6.42
C GLU A 152 -7.12 -12.74 -5.40
N MET A 153 -6.30 -11.80 -4.91
CA MET A 153 -6.74 -10.74 -4.01
C MET A 153 -7.79 -9.84 -4.67
N ALA A 154 -7.57 -9.45 -5.93
CA ALA A 154 -8.51 -8.65 -6.70
C ALA A 154 -9.86 -9.38 -6.88
N SER A 155 -9.82 -10.68 -7.18
CA SER A 155 -11.01 -11.53 -7.29
C SER A 155 -11.79 -11.57 -5.98
N ARG A 156 -11.14 -11.91 -4.86
CA ARG A 156 -11.76 -11.95 -3.52
C ARG A 156 -12.37 -10.60 -3.12
N TYR A 157 -11.67 -9.50 -3.40
CA TYR A 157 -12.18 -8.16 -3.14
C TYR A 157 -13.43 -7.85 -3.97
N ASN A 158 -13.39 -8.13 -5.28
CA ASN A 158 -14.51 -7.88 -6.19
C ASN A 158 -15.74 -8.73 -5.87
N GLN A 159 -15.58 -9.93 -5.31
CA GLN A 159 -16.71 -10.74 -4.84
C GLN A 159 -17.48 -10.13 -3.67
N ILE A 160 -16.85 -9.26 -2.86
CA ILE A 160 -17.46 -8.65 -1.67
C ILE A 160 -18.00 -7.24 -1.97
N VAL A 161 -17.32 -6.50 -2.85
CA VAL A 161 -17.71 -5.12 -3.22
C VAL A 161 -18.61 -5.08 -4.45
N GLY A 162 -18.67 -6.18 -5.21
CA GLY A 162 -19.53 -6.36 -6.38
C GLY A 162 -21.00 -6.39 -6.03
#